data_AF-A0ABD5AYV3-F1
#
_entry.id   AF-A0ABD5AYV3-F1
#
_cell.length_a   1.000
_cell.length_b   1.000
_cell.length_c   1.000
_cell.angle_alpha   90.00
_cell.angle_beta   90.00
_cell.angle_gamma   90.00
#
_symmetry.space_group_name_H-M   'P 1'
#
loop_
_entity.id
_entity.type
_entity.pdbx_description
1 polymer ?
#
loop_
_entity_poly.entity_id
_entity_poly.type
_entity_poly.pdbx_seq_one_letter_code
_entity_poly.pdbx_strand_id
1 'polypeptide(L)'
;QSGVEPQTETVWRQATTYGVPRIVFVNKMDKLGANFEYSVSTLHDRLQANAAPIQLPIGAEDEFEAIIDLVEMKCFKYTNDLGTEIDEIEIPEDHKERAEEARAQLIEAVAENNDDLMEKYLGDEEISVDELKDAIRQATTDVEFYPVLCGTAFKNKCVQLMLNAVIDYLPSPLDVKPIIGHRANNPDEEVVAKPDDSAEFAALAFKVMTDPYVGKLTF
;
A
#
# COMPACT_ATOMS: atom_id res chain seq x y z
N GLN A 1 17.88 5.84 4.13
CA GLN A 1 18.70 6.12 5.33
C GLN A 1 17.96 5.84 6.63
N SER A 2 16.72 6.30 6.84
CA SER A 2 16.06 6.14 8.15
C SER A 2 15.24 4.87 8.37
N GLY A 3 14.79 4.19 7.29
CA GLY A 3 13.86 3.05 7.42
C GLY A 3 12.63 3.41 8.26
N VAL A 4 12.19 2.49 9.12
CA VAL A 4 11.15 2.76 10.13
C VAL A 4 11.68 3.64 11.26
N GLU A 5 11.06 4.81 11.43
CA GLU A 5 11.36 5.77 12.51
C GLU A 5 10.39 5.63 13.70
N PRO A 6 10.73 6.12 14.92
CA PRO A 6 9.87 6.00 16.10
C PRO A 6 8.44 6.55 15.93
N GLN A 7 8.28 7.60 15.13
CA GLN A 7 6.97 8.14 14.79
C GLN A 7 6.18 7.18 13.89
N THR A 8 6.86 6.46 13.00
CA THR A 8 6.26 5.43 12.13
C THR A 8 5.68 4.30 12.99
N GLU A 9 6.41 3.83 14.01
CA GLU A 9 5.92 2.81 14.96
C GLU A 9 4.66 3.27 15.71
N THR A 10 4.61 4.56 16.07
CA THR A 10 3.47 5.13 16.79
C THR A 10 2.21 5.15 15.92
N VAL A 11 2.31 5.64 14.69
CA VAL A 11 1.17 5.65 13.75
C VAL A 11 0.80 4.24 13.29
N TRP A 12 1.78 3.35 13.14
CA TRP A 12 1.55 1.95 12.79
C TRP A 12 0.69 1.25 13.84
N ARG A 13 1.02 1.44 15.12
CA ARG A 13 0.26 0.87 16.23
C ARG A 13 -1.18 1.37 16.26
N GLN A 14 -1.39 2.66 16.04
CA GLN A 14 -2.73 3.24 15.97
C GLN A 14 -3.53 2.61 14.83
N ALA A 15 -2.96 2.55 13.63
CA ALA A 15 -3.61 1.94 12.48
C ALA A 15 -3.92 0.45 12.70
N THR A 16 -3.01 -0.29 13.35
CA THR A 16 -3.27 -1.69 13.73
C THR A 16 -4.39 -1.81 14.76
N THR A 17 -4.46 -0.95 15.78
CA THR A 17 -5.57 -0.96 16.77
C THR A 17 -6.94 -0.78 16.12
N TYR A 18 -7.03 0.03 15.06
CA TYR A 18 -8.29 0.28 14.35
C TYR A 18 -8.50 -0.61 13.12
N GLY A 19 -7.61 -1.57 12.86
CA GLY A 19 -7.71 -2.47 11.71
C GLY A 19 -7.73 -1.70 10.38
N VAL A 20 -6.85 -0.71 10.21
CA VAL A 20 -6.78 0.13 9.02
C VAL A 20 -5.89 -0.53 7.95
N PRO A 21 -6.44 -0.88 6.77
CA PRO A 21 -5.66 -1.33 5.61
C PRO A 21 -4.65 -0.28 5.15
N ARG A 22 -3.45 -0.72 4.78
CA ARG A 22 -2.32 0.17 4.49
C ARG A 22 -1.44 -0.37 3.38
N ILE A 23 -0.91 0.54 2.58
CA ILE A 23 0.26 0.32 1.73
C ILE A 23 1.44 1.12 2.28
N VAL A 24 2.67 0.69 1.99
CA VAL A 24 3.88 1.38 2.40
C VAL A 24 4.54 2.02 1.19
N PHE A 25 4.86 3.32 1.27
CA PHE A 25 5.59 4.02 0.22
C PHE A 25 6.95 4.49 0.73
N VAL A 26 8.01 3.81 0.29
CA VAL A 26 9.41 4.20 0.55
C VAL A 26 9.76 5.38 -0.36
N ASN A 27 9.53 6.58 0.16
CA ASN A 27 9.78 7.83 -0.55
C ASN A 27 11.25 8.25 -0.47
N LYS A 28 11.62 9.25 -1.30
CA LYS A 28 12.94 9.90 -1.36
C LYS A 28 14.06 8.97 -1.83
N MET A 29 13.75 8.11 -2.81
CA MET A 29 14.75 7.28 -3.47
C MET A 29 15.84 8.08 -4.19
N ASP A 30 15.64 9.40 -4.39
CA ASP A 30 16.61 10.35 -4.96
C ASP A 30 17.67 10.87 -3.98
N LYS A 31 17.59 10.53 -2.69
CA LYS A 31 18.50 11.08 -1.66
C LYS A 31 19.72 10.20 -1.43
N LEU A 32 20.85 10.84 -1.13
CA LEU A 32 22.06 10.16 -0.67
C LEU A 32 21.75 9.22 0.51
N GLY A 33 22.21 7.97 0.41
CA GLY A 33 21.91 6.92 1.37
C GLY A 33 20.48 6.36 1.26
N ALA A 34 19.78 6.56 0.14
CA ALA A 34 18.56 5.85 -0.18
C ALA A 34 18.87 4.35 -0.29
N ASN A 35 18.15 3.55 0.49
CA ASN A 35 18.30 2.10 0.49
C ASN A 35 16.91 1.50 0.69
N PHE A 36 16.38 0.91 -0.37
CA PHE A 36 15.05 0.32 -0.39
C PHE A 36 14.99 -0.95 0.46
N GLU A 37 15.94 -1.86 0.25
CA GLU A 37 16.02 -3.14 0.98
C GLU A 37 16.13 -2.93 2.48
N TYR A 38 16.93 -1.96 2.92
CA TYR A 38 17.00 -1.59 4.33
C TYR A 38 15.67 -1.06 4.85
N SER A 39 14.97 -0.23 4.06
CA SER A 39 13.65 0.27 4.46
C SER A 39 12.65 -0.88 4.65
N VAL A 40 12.65 -1.84 3.71
CA VAL A 40 11.83 -3.06 3.77
C VAL A 40 12.21 -3.90 4.98
N SER A 41 13.50 -4.17 5.21
CA SER A 41 13.96 -4.99 6.34
C SER A 41 13.51 -4.40 7.68
N THR A 42 13.56 -3.07 7.83
CA THR A 42 13.13 -2.42 9.06
C THR A 42 11.62 -2.52 9.33
N LEU A 43 10.78 -2.74 8.31
CA LEU A 43 9.35 -3.03 8.51
C LEU A 43 9.18 -4.36 9.26
N HIS A 44 9.91 -5.39 8.86
CA HIS A 44 9.90 -6.68 9.54
C HIS A 44 10.52 -6.57 10.94
N ASP A 45 11.71 -6.00 11.04
CA ASP A 45 12.48 -5.97 12.30
C ASP A 45 11.80 -5.15 13.40
N ARG A 46 11.15 -4.04 13.05
CA ARG A 46 10.59 -3.09 14.02
C ARG A 46 9.09 -3.16 14.17
N LEU A 47 8.38 -3.48 13.09
CA LEU A 47 6.91 -3.51 13.10
C LEU A 47 6.35 -4.92 13.10
N GLN A 48 7.20 -5.95 12.85
CA GLN A 48 6.78 -7.34 12.67
C GLN A 48 5.68 -7.47 11.61
N ALA A 49 5.74 -6.62 10.59
CA ALA A 49 4.74 -6.57 9.53
C ALA A 49 5.04 -7.64 8.47
N ASN A 50 4.00 -8.34 8.01
CA ASN A 50 4.06 -9.11 6.77
C ASN A 50 3.99 -8.15 5.58
N ALA A 51 5.14 -7.61 5.17
CA ALA A 51 5.23 -6.58 4.16
C ALA A 51 6.22 -7.01 3.07
N ALA A 52 5.79 -7.10 1.81
CA ALA A 52 6.69 -7.43 0.71
C ALA A 52 6.66 -6.36 -0.39
N PRO A 53 7.78 -6.13 -1.08
CA PRO A 53 7.81 -5.29 -2.27
C PRO A 53 6.83 -5.80 -3.33
N ILE A 54 6.00 -4.90 -3.86
CA ILE A 54 5.29 -5.11 -5.14
C ILE A 54 6.02 -4.41 -6.30
N GLN A 55 7.07 -3.65 -5.98
CA GLN A 55 7.91 -2.91 -6.91
C GLN A 55 9.37 -2.94 -6.46
N LEU A 56 10.31 -2.94 -7.42
CA LEU A 56 11.74 -2.77 -7.16
C LEU A 56 12.30 -1.52 -7.86
N PRO A 57 13.15 -0.73 -7.19
CA PRO A 57 13.84 0.37 -7.83
C PRO A 57 15.03 -0.12 -8.66
N ILE A 58 15.23 0.49 -9.83
CA ILE A 58 16.48 0.43 -10.59
C ILE A 58 17.26 1.71 -10.33
N GLY A 59 18.49 1.52 -9.85
CA GLY A 59 19.34 2.60 -9.36
C GLY A 59 18.89 3.14 -7.99
N ALA A 60 19.68 4.06 -7.46
CA ALA A 60 19.39 4.77 -6.22
C ALA A 60 19.97 6.20 -6.34
N GLU A 61 19.50 7.09 -5.47
CA GLU A 61 20.00 8.47 -5.43
C GLU A 61 19.81 9.18 -6.79
N ASP A 62 20.86 9.75 -7.36
CA ASP A 62 20.80 10.39 -8.67
C ASP A 62 20.68 9.40 -9.84
N GLU A 63 20.98 8.11 -9.61
CA GLU A 63 20.85 7.04 -10.61
C GLU A 63 19.45 6.39 -10.58
N PHE A 64 18.55 6.82 -9.70
CA PHE A 64 17.18 6.30 -9.66
C PHE A 64 16.39 6.76 -10.91
N GLU A 65 16.22 5.83 -11.86
CA GLU A 65 15.64 6.12 -13.17
C GLU A 65 14.47 5.23 -13.58
N ALA A 66 14.29 4.06 -12.97
CA ALA A 66 13.23 3.14 -13.35
C ALA A 66 12.72 2.31 -12.16
N ILE A 67 11.54 1.72 -12.33
CA ILE A 67 10.93 0.77 -11.39
C ILE A 67 10.48 -0.47 -12.13
N ILE A 68 10.71 -1.62 -11.52
CA ILE A 68 10.14 -2.90 -11.92
C ILE A 68 8.86 -3.11 -11.12
N ASP A 69 7.74 -3.33 -11.79
CA ASP A 69 6.50 -3.83 -11.22
C ASP A 69 6.56 -5.36 -11.16
N LEU A 70 6.48 -5.92 -9.94
CA LEU A 70 6.59 -7.36 -9.71
C LEU A 70 5.28 -8.12 -9.95
N VAL A 71 4.15 -7.40 -10.02
CA VAL A 71 2.84 -7.98 -10.27
C VAL A 71 2.66 -8.21 -11.76
N GLU A 72 2.93 -7.19 -12.57
CA GLU A 72 2.84 -7.27 -14.04
C GLU A 72 4.13 -7.73 -14.72
N MET A 73 5.25 -7.82 -13.98
CA MET A 73 6.59 -8.15 -14.49
C MET A 73 7.03 -7.23 -15.64
N LYS A 74 6.85 -5.93 -15.44
CA LYS A 74 7.19 -4.85 -16.38
C LYS A 74 8.12 -3.85 -15.74
N CYS A 75 8.85 -3.09 -16.55
CA CYS A 75 9.70 -2.01 -16.07
C CYS A 75 9.22 -0.66 -16.62
N PHE A 76 9.14 0.34 -15.75
CA PHE A 76 8.73 1.70 -16.08
C PHE A 76 9.93 2.63 -15.92
N LYS A 77 10.45 3.16 -17.04
CA LYS A 77 11.57 4.09 -17.07
C LYS A 77 11.08 5.53 -17.16
N TYR A 78 11.63 6.39 -16.32
CA TYR A 78 11.29 7.81 -16.26
C TYR A 78 12.34 8.62 -17.01
N THR A 79 11.94 9.23 -18.13
CA THR A 79 12.84 10.07 -18.96
C THR A 79 12.91 11.52 -18.47
N ASN A 80 12.02 11.92 -17.57
CA ASN A 80 12.00 13.24 -16.95
C ASN A 80 11.65 13.22 -15.46
N ASP A 81 11.86 14.35 -14.79
CA ASP A 81 11.53 14.56 -13.37
C ASP A 81 10.15 15.22 -13.17
N LEU A 82 9.32 15.26 -14.22
CA LEU A 82 7.95 15.79 -14.18
C LEU A 82 6.91 14.67 -14.05
N GLY A 83 7.30 13.41 -14.27
CA GLY A 83 6.39 12.27 -14.19
C GLY A 83 5.37 12.24 -15.35
N THR A 84 5.70 12.88 -16.48
CA THR A 84 4.83 12.94 -17.66
C THR A 84 5.29 12.06 -18.80
N GLU A 85 6.56 11.65 -18.78
CA GLU A 85 7.15 10.76 -19.78
C GLU A 85 7.66 9.51 -19.06
N ILE A 86 6.90 8.43 -19.25
CA ILE A 86 7.14 7.13 -18.63
C ILE A 86 7.07 6.10 -19.75
N ASP A 87 8.19 5.43 -19.99
CA ASP A 87 8.30 4.37 -20.99
C ASP A 87 8.14 3.02 -20.32
N GLU A 88 7.17 2.22 -20.78
CA GLU A 88 7.08 0.80 -20.44
C GLU A 88 8.10 0.03 -21.28
N ILE A 89 9.04 -0.62 -20.60
CA ILE A 89 10.11 -1.42 -21.19
C ILE A 89 10.15 -2.81 -20.56
N GLU A 90 10.81 -3.75 -21.22
CA GLU A 90 11.13 -5.05 -20.61
C GLU A 90 12.10 -4.86 -19.44
N ILE A 91 12.02 -5.77 -18.46
CA ILE A 91 12.97 -5.79 -17.33
C ILE A 91 14.39 -6.02 -17.89
N PRO A 92 15.36 -5.13 -17.59
CA PRO A 92 16.74 -5.32 -18.02
C PRO A 92 17.31 -6.66 -17.56
N GLU A 93 18.15 -7.28 -18.41
CA GLU A 93 18.65 -8.66 -18.19
C GLU A 93 19.37 -8.83 -16.86
N ASP A 94 20.13 -7.82 -16.43
CA ASP A 94 20.86 -7.77 -15.17
C ASP A 94 19.96 -7.64 -13.93
N HIS A 95 18.67 -7.34 -14.13
CA HIS A 95 17.67 -7.23 -13.08
C HIS A 95 16.63 -8.35 -13.08
N LYS A 96 16.61 -9.24 -14.08
CA LYS A 96 15.59 -10.30 -14.21
C LYS A 96 15.61 -11.28 -13.05
N GLU A 97 16.77 -11.83 -12.72
CA GLU A 97 16.92 -12.81 -11.62
C GLU A 97 16.42 -12.21 -10.29
N ARG A 98 16.84 -10.98 -9.98
CA ARG A 98 16.39 -10.27 -8.77
C ARG A 98 14.88 -9.99 -8.77
N ALA A 99 14.29 -9.70 -9.93
CA ALA A 99 12.85 -9.48 -10.05
C ALA A 99 12.06 -10.80 -9.87
N GLU A 100 12.55 -11.90 -10.42
CA GLU A 100 11.95 -13.23 -10.25
C GLU A 100 12.00 -13.68 -8.78
N GLU A 101 13.15 -13.53 -8.12
CA GLU A 101 13.30 -13.82 -6.69
C GLU A 101 12.36 -12.97 -5.83
N ALA A 102 12.29 -11.66 -6.08
CA ALA A 102 11.41 -10.77 -5.35
C ALA A 102 9.92 -11.06 -5.61
N ARG A 103 9.56 -11.46 -6.84
CA ARG A 103 8.19 -11.90 -7.16
C ARG A 103 7.83 -13.18 -6.44
N ALA A 104 8.75 -14.15 -6.34
CA ALA A 104 8.52 -15.37 -5.57
C ALA A 104 8.29 -15.05 -4.08
N GLN A 105 9.11 -14.19 -3.49
CA GLN A 105 8.93 -13.72 -2.11
C GLN A 105 7.60 -12.98 -1.90
N LEU A 106 7.20 -12.14 -2.88
CA LEU A 106 5.89 -11.48 -2.85
C LEU A 106 4.75 -12.49 -2.85
N ILE A 107 4.78 -13.48 -3.74
CA ILE A 107 3.75 -14.51 -3.82
C ILE A 107 3.68 -15.31 -2.52
N GLU A 108 4.83 -15.71 -1.97
CA GLU A 108 4.92 -16.43 -0.70
C GLU A 108 4.30 -15.62 0.45
N ALA A 109 4.64 -14.33 0.55
CA ALA A 109 4.13 -13.44 1.61
C ALA A 109 2.61 -13.22 1.52
N VAL A 110 2.06 -13.15 0.31
CA VAL A 110 0.62 -13.00 0.08
C VAL A 110 -0.12 -14.33 0.29
N ALA A 111 0.51 -15.45 -0.07
CA ALA A 111 -0.06 -16.79 0.04
C ALA A 111 -0.14 -17.30 1.50
N GLU A 112 0.58 -16.69 2.45
CA GLU A 112 0.58 -17.10 3.87
C GLU A 112 -0.84 -17.24 4.47
N ASN A 113 -1.80 -16.43 3.99
CA ASN A 113 -3.20 -16.47 4.43
C ASN A 113 -4.20 -16.83 3.31
N ASN A 114 -3.72 -17.40 2.21
CA ASN A 114 -4.53 -17.81 1.06
C ASN A 114 -4.14 -19.22 0.61
N ASP A 115 -4.88 -20.22 1.10
CA ASP A 115 -4.62 -21.65 0.84
C ASP A 115 -4.59 -21.96 -0.67
N ASP A 116 -5.52 -21.41 -1.44
CA ASP A 116 -5.60 -21.65 -2.89
C ASP A 116 -4.35 -21.10 -3.62
N LEU A 117 -3.89 -19.90 -3.24
CA LEU A 117 -2.68 -19.30 -3.81
C LEU A 117 -1.42 -20.06 -3.39
N MET A 118 -1.37 -20.53 -2.14
CA MET A 118 -0.27 -21.34 -1.60
C MET A 118 -0.16 -22.69 -2.31
N GLU A 119 -1.28 -23.38 -2.55
CA GLU A 119 -1.30 -24.64 -3.29
C GLU A 119 -0.76 -24.47 -4.71
N LYS A 120 -1.19 -23.42 -5.42
CA LYS A 120 -0.67 -23.09 -6.75
C LYS A 120 0.83 -22.81 -6.73
N TYR A 121 1.29 -22.00 -5.77
CA TYR A 121 2.70 -21.65 -5.65
C TYR A 121 3.58 -22.87 -5.39
N LEU A 122 3.19 -23.75 -4.46
CA LEU A 122 3.91 -24.99 -4.16
C LEU A 122 3.83 -26.03 -5.29
N GLY A 123 2.80 -25.94 -6.12
CA GLY A 123 2.58 -26.80 -7.28
C GLY A 123 3.30 -26.36 -8.56
N ASP A 124 4.07 -25.26 -8.52
CA ASP A 124 4.63 -24.58 -9.70
C ASP A 124 3.56 -24.23 -10.76
N GLU A 125 2.32 -23.96 -10.31
CA GLU A 125 1.22 -23.54 -11.19
C GLU A 125 1.32 -22.05 -11.53
N GLU A 126 0.87 -21.69 -12.73
CA GLU A 126 0.89 -20.30 -13.19
C GLU A 126 -0.15 -19.46 -12.42
N ILE A 127 0.32 -18.43 -11.72
CA ILE A 127 -0.52 -17.44 -11.06
C ILE A 127 -0.65 -16.23 -11.99
N SER A 128 -1.88 -15.96 -12.44
CA SER A 128 -2.17 -14.83 -13.30
C SER A 128 -2.04 -13.48 -12.57
N VAL A 129 -1.89 -12.40 -13.34
CA VAL A 129 -1.81 -11.03 -12.81
C VAL A 129 -3.07 -10.67 -12.00
N ASP A 130 -4.26 -11.03 -12.52
CA ASP A 130 -5.53 -10.71 -11.86
C ASP A 130 -5.68 -11.47 -10.54
N GLU A 131 -5.33 -12.76 -10.51
CA GLU A 131 -5.34 -13.56 -9.28
C GLU A 131 -4.38 -13.01 -8.22
N LEU A 132 -3.18 -12.59 -8.64
CA LEU A 132 -2.22 -11.99 -7.72
C LEU A 132 -2.72 -10.63 -7.21
N LYS A 133 -3.33 -9.79 -8.07
CA LYS A 133 -3.91 -8.50 -7.66
C LYS A 133 -5.05 -8.69 -6.65
N ASP A 134 -5.94 -9.64 -6.89
CA ASP A 134 -7.06 -9.96 -6.00
C ASP A 134 -6.56 -10.48 -4.64
N ALA A 135 -5.56 -11.36 -4.65
CA ALA A 135 -4.96 -11.87 -3.41
C ALA A 135 -4.25 -10.78 -2.61
N ILE A 136 -3.48 -9.90 -3.27
CA ILE A 136 -2.85 -8.74 -2.62
C ILE A 136 -3.92 -7.82 -2.03
N ARG A 137 -4.99 -7.52 -2.79
CA ARG A 137 -6.09 -6.67 -2.32
C ARG A 137 -6.74 -7.26 -1.09
N GLN A 138 -7.13 -8.53 -1.14
CA GLN A 138 -7.81 -9.21 -0.03
C GLN A 138 -6.94 -9.17 1.24
N ALA A 139 -5.68 -9.59 1.15
CA ALA A 139 -4.77 -9.61 2.28
C ALA A 139 -4.46 -8.18 2.81
N THR A 140 -4.44 -7.18 1.94
CA THR A 140 -4.29 -5.76 2.33
C THR A 140 -5.52 -5.28 3.10
N THR A 141 -6.73 -5.56 2.62
CA THR A 141 -7.99 -5.16 3.25
C THR A 141 -8.25 -5.88 4.57
N ASP A 142 -7.74 -7.11 4.71
CA ASP A 142 -7.81 -7.89 5.95
C ASP A 142 -6.71 -7.51 6.96
N VAL A 143 -5.78 -6.62 6.56
CA VAL A 143 -4.69 -6.12 7.42
C VAL A 143 -3.66 -7.21 7.76
N GLU A 144 -3.54 -8.20 6.87
CA GLU A 144 -2.65 -9.36 6.97
C GLU A 144 -1.41 -9.25 6.10
N PHE A 145 -1.45 -8.40 5.07
CA PHE A 145 -0.33 -8.08 4.19
C PHE A 145 -0.23 -6.57 3.95
N TYR A 146 1.00 -6.07 3.76
CA TYR A 146 1.27 -4.64 3.54
C TYR A 146 2.13 -4.45 2.29
N PRO A 147 1.54 -4.12 1.12
CA PRO A 147 2.29 -3.91 -0.11
C PRO A 147 3.30 -2.77 0.03
N VAL A 148 4.55 -3.02 -0.36
CA VAL A 148 5.62 -2.02 -0.30
C VAL A 148 5.95 -1.52 -1.70
N LEU A 149 5.88 -0.20 -1.86
CA LEU A 149 6.22 0.55 -3.06
C LEU A 149 7.39 1.48 -2.78
N CYS A 150 8.00 2.03 -3.83
CA CYS A 150 9.01 3.05 -3.69
C CYS A 150 8.94 4.11 -4.79
N GLY A 151 9.59 5.25 -4.54
CA GLY A 151 9.70 6.31 -5.53
C GLY A 151 10.29 7.59 -4.97
N THR A 152 10.16 8.66 -5.76
CA THR A 152 10.48 10.01 -5.32
C THR A 152 9.36 10.97 -5.68
N ALA A 153 8.65 11.43 -4.66
CA ALA A 153 7.64 12.48 -4.82
C ALA A 153 8.26 13.83 -5.22
N PHE A 154 9.55 14.05 -4.95
CA PHE A 154 10.22 15.29 -5.31
C PHE A 154 10.53 15.38 -6.81
N LYS A 155 10.95 14.27 -7.43
CA LYS A 155 11.18 14.18 -8.88
C LYS A 155 10.00 13.55 -9.64
N ASN A 156 8.82 13.46 -9.01
CA ASN A 156 7.58 12.92 -9.60
C ASN A 156 7.68 11.51 -10.21
N LYS A 157 8.57 10.67 -9.68
CA LYS A 157 8.74 9.28 -10.14
C LYS A 157 7.96 8.33 -9.24
N CYS A 158 7.13 7.49 -9.85
CA CYS A 158 6.30 6.45 -9.22
C CYS A 158 5.15 6.91 -8.34
N VAL A 159 4.84 8.21 -8.33
CA VAL A 159 3.63 8.72 -7.66
C VAL A 159 2.38 8.19 -8.36
N GLN A 160 2.41 8.09 -9.68
CA GLN A 160 1.32 7.58 -10.53
C GLN A 160 1.06 6.10 -10.23
N LEU A 161 2.11 5.28 -10.19
CA LEU A 161 2.00 3.85 -9.86
C LEU A 161 1.52 3.64 -8.42
N MET A 162 1.93 4.52 -7.49
CA MET A 162 1.41 4.48 -6.12
C MET A 162 -0.08 4.80 -6.06
N LEU A 163 -0.58 5.75 -6.87
CA LEU A 163 -2.01 6.03 -6.96
C LEU A 163 -2.79 4.87 -7.60
N ASN A 164 -2.21 4.15 -8.57
CA ASN A 164 -2.83 2.93 -9.08
C ASN A 164 -2.94 1.87 -7.98
N ALA A 165 -1.88 1.66 -7.19
CA ALA A 165 -1.91 0.74 -6.05
C ALA A 165 -2.93 1.14 -4.96
N VAL A 166 -3.19 2.43 -4.77
CA VAL A 166 -4.29 2.90 -3.90
C VAL A 166 -5.64 2.42 -4.43
N ILE A 167 -5.87 2.46 -5.73
CA ILE A 167 -7.13 1.98 -6.33
C ILE A 167 -7.21 0.46 -6.25
N ASP A 168 -6.12 -0.22 -6.62
CA ASP A 168 -6.09 -1.68 -6.75
C ASP A 168 -6.17 -2.38 -5.40
N TYR A 169 -5.52 -1.85 -4.35
CA TYR A 169 -5.31 -2.60 -3.10
C TYR A 169 -5.93 -1.98 -1.83
N LEU A 170 -6.30 -0.69 -1.82
CA LEU A 170 -6.96 -0.08 -0.65
C LEU A 170 -8.51 -0.22 -0.73
N PRO A 171 -9.19 -0.26 0.44
CA PRO A 171 -10.61 -0.50 0.50
C PRO A 171 -11.43 0.67 -0.03
N SER A 172 -12.57 0.35 -0.62
CA SER A 172 -13.69 1.28 -0.77
C SER A 172 -14.53 1.34 0.53
N PRO A 173 -15.41 2.34 0.71
CA PRO A 173 -16.31 2.38 1.86
C PRO A 173 -17.22 1.15 2.02
N LEU A 174 -17.43 0.38 0.95
CA LEU A 174 -18.21 -0.86 0.97
C LEU A 174 -17.40 -2.06 1.49
N ASP A 175 -16.08 -1.97 1.45
CA ASP A 175 -15.16 -3.03 1.88
C ASP A 175 -14.84 -2.94 3.38
N VAL A 176 -15.27 -1.87 4.07
CA VAL A 176 -15.00 -1.64 5.49
C VAL A 176 -16.20 -2.06 6.34
N LYS A 177 -15.94 -2.66 7.50
CA LYS A 177 -16.97 -3.04 8.47
C LYS A 177 -17.81 -1.81 8.86
N PRO A 178 -19.16 -1.91 8.84
CA PRO A 178 -20.03 -0.83 9.28
C PRO A 178 -19.72 -0.40 10.72
N ILE A 179 -19.84 0.91 10.98
CA ILE A 179 -19.62 1.45 12.32
C ILE A 179 -20.82 1.12 13.21
N ILE A 180 -20.54 0.64 14.42
CA ILE A 180 -21.56 0.36 15.44
C ILE A 180 -21.55 1.51 16.44
N GLY A 181 -22.72 2.10 16.63
CA GLY A 181 -22.98 3.10 17.67
C GLY A 181 -24.08 2.64 18.62
N HIS A 182 -24.45 3.49 19.57
CA HIS A 182 -25.52 3.22 20.55
C HIS A 182 -26.54 4.36 20.53
N ARG A 183 -27.82 4.06 20.75
CA ARG A 183 -28.85 5.10 20.87
C ARG A 183 -28.57 5.99 22.09
N ALA A 184 -28.67 7.32 21.91
CA ALA A 184 -28.35 8.28 22.96
C ALA A 184 -29.21 8.15 24.24
N ASN A 185 -30.44 7.66 24.09
CA ASN A 185 -31.40 7.41 25.18
C ASN A 185 -31.36 5.98 25.72
N ASN A 186 -30.66 5.05 25.05
CA ASN A 186 -30.55 3.66 25.45
C ASN A 186 -29.20 3.07 25.00
N PRO A 187 -28.16 3.13 25.85
CA PRO A 187 -26.84 2.61 25.51
C PRO A 187 -26.80 1.11 25.20
N ASP A 188 -27.76 0.31 25.67
CA ASP A 188 -27.81 -1.13 25.37
C ASP A 188 -28.38 -1.43 23.97
N GLU A 189 -28.92 -0.41 23.28
CA GLU A 189 -29.45 -0.52 21.92
C GLU A 189 -28.41 -0.08 20.90
N GLU A 190 -27.82 -1.05 20.20
CA GLU A 190 -26.87 -0.83 19.13
C GLU A 190 -27.57 -0.34 17.84
N VAL A 191 -26.89 0.56 17.14
CA VAL A 191 -27.28 1.06 15.81
C VAL A 191 -26.12 0.85 14.85
N VAL A 192 -26.39 0.22 13.73
CA VAL A 192 -25.39 -0.03 12.69
C VAL A 192 -25.49 1.06 11.62
N ALA A 193 -24.44 1.86 11.48
CA ALA A 193 -24.31 2.83 10.41
C ALA A 193 -23.86 2.13 9.12
N LYS A 194 -24.84 1.68 8.33
CA LYS A 194 -24.59 1.01 7.05
C LYS A 194 -24.12 2.03 5.99
N PRO A 195 -23.14 1.69 5.14
CA PRO A 195 -22.73 2.52 4.02
C PRO A 195 -23.76 2.40 2.87
N ASP A 196 -24.96 2.93 3.10
CA ASP A 196 -26.11 2.87 2.19
C ASP A 196 -26.82 4.23 2.15
N ASP A 197 -26.94 4.80 0.95
CA ASP A 197 -27.56 6.11 0.72
C ASP A 197 -29.05 6.18 1.13
N SER A 198 -29.70 5.02 1.26
CA SER A 198 -31.09 4.91 1.69
C SER A 198 -31.26 4.70 3.21
N ALA A 199 -30.17 4.50 3.95
CA ALA A 199 -30.20 4.26 5.39
C ALA A 199 -30.39 5.57 6.21
N GLU A 200 -30.59 5.42 7.52
CA GLU A 200 -30.61 6.57 8.44
C GLU A 200 -29.26 7.30 8.40
N PHE A 201 -29.29 8.63 8.30
CA PHE A 201 -28.07 9.43 8.26
C PHE A 201 -27.27 9.31 9.57
N ALA A 202 -26.02 8.90 9.44
CA ALA A 202 -25.03 8.88 10.51
C ALA A 202 -23.71 9.48 10.00
N ALA A 203 -23.07 10.32 10.83
CA ALA A 203 -21.80 10.95 10.48
C ALA A 203 -20.95 11.20 11.74
N LEU A 204 -19.64 11.31 11.54
CA LEU A 204 -18.66 11.61 12.60
C LEU A 204 -17.99 12.95 12.29
N ALA A 205 -18.19 13.94 13.17
CA ALA A 205 -17.41 15.17 13.13
C ALA A 205 -16.01 14.89 13.71
N PHE A 206 -14.97 15.00 12.88
CA PHE A 206 -13.59 14.68 13.26
C PHE A 206 -12.67 15.91 13.28
N LYS A 207 -13.07 17.04 12.68
CA LYS A 207 -12.29 18.28 12.72
C LYS A 207 -13.17 19.52 12.71
N VAL A 208 -12.85 20.47 13.58
CA VAL A 208 -13.47 21.80 13.59
C VAL A 208 -12.42 22.84 13.21
N MET A 209 -12.76 23.70 12.25
CA MET A 209 -11.90 24.78 11.77
C MET A 209 -12.70 26.08 11.67
N THR A 210 -12.07 27.21 11.95
CA THR A 210 -12.68 28.53 11.74
C THR A 210 -12.02 29.17 10.52
N ASP A 211 -12.79 29.34 9.46
CA ASP A 211 -12.40 30.03 8.23
C ASP A 211 -12.88 31.50 8.27
N PRO A 212 -12.05 32.47 7.83
CA PRO A 212 -12.38 33.88 7.88
C PRO A 212 -13.53 34.32 6.94
N TYR A 213 -13.87 33.55 5.91
CA TYR A 213 -14.92 33.88 4.94
C TYR A 213 -16.20 33.09 5.17
N VAL A 214 -16.09 31.80 5.50
CA VAL A 214 -17.26 30.90 5.65
C VAL A 214 -17.58 30.53 7.09
N GLY A 215 -16.79 31.01 8.07
CA GLY A 215 -17.04 30.79 9.49
C GLY A 215 -16.64 29.39 9.96
N LYS A 216 -17.45 28.77 10.83
CA LYS A 216 -17.12 27.47 11.42
C LYS A 216 -17.37 26.33 10.43
N LEU A 217 -16.29 25.66 10.04
CA LEU A 217 -16.31 24.42 9.27
C LEU A 217 -16.20 23.22 10.21
N THR A 218 -17.07 22.22 9.99
CA THR A 218 -17.03 20.93 10.68
C THR A 218 -16.90 19.87 9.60
N PHE A 219 -15.78 19.14 9.62
CA PHE A 219 -15.49 18.00 8.76
C PHE A 219 -15.89 16.72 9.49
#